data_AF-U6DUI8-F1
#
_entry.id   AF-U6DUI8-F1
#
_cell.length_a   1.000
_cell.length_b   1.000
_cell.length_c   1.000
_cell.angle_alpha   90.00
_cell.angle_beta   90.00
_cell.angle_gamma   90.00
#
_symmetry.space_group_name_H-M   'P 1'
#
loop_
_entity.id
_entity.type
_entity.pdbx_description
1 polymer ?
#
loop_
_entity_poly.entity_id
_entity_poly.type
_entity_poly.pdbx_seq_one_letter_code
_entity_poly.pdbx_strand_id
1 'polypeptide(L)'
;APPGRPGSCPNFAVVCSFLERYGPLLDLPELPFPELERVLQAPPPDVGSGEVPKELVELHLKLMRKIGKSVTADRWEKYLIKICQEFNSTWAWEMEKKGYLEMSVECKLALLKYLCECQFDDNLKFKNIINEEDADTMRLQPIGRDKDGLMYWYQLDQDHNVRMYIEEQDDQDGSSWKCIVRNRNELAETLALLKAQIDPVLLKNSSQQDNSSRESPSLEDEETKKEEEAPKQ
;
A
#
# COMPACT_ATOMS: atom_id res chain seq x y z
N ALA A 1 -1.08 17.60 -5.12
CA ALA A 1 -2.11 16.54 -5.18
C ALA A 1 -3.42 17.09 -4.63
N PRO A 2 -4.60 16.52 -4.92
CA PRO A 2 -5.80 16.80 -4.13
C PRO A 2 -5.58 16.35 -2.67
N PRO A 3 -6.13 17.05 -1.67
CA PRO A 3 -6.01 16.66 -0.27
C PRO A 3 -6.76 15.34 0.02
N GLY A 4 -6.29 14.58 1.02
CA GLY A 4 -7.07 13.50 1.65
C GLY A 4 -7.04 12.10 1.03
N ARG A 5 -6.08 11.75 0.16
CA ARG A 5 -5.91 10.35 -0.30
C ARG A 5 -5.13 9.51 0.74
N PRO A 6 -5.66 8.38 1.25
CA PRO A 6 -5.06 7.65 2.37
C PRO A 6 -3.63 7.19 2.09
N GLY A 7 -3.39 6.51 0.96
CA GLY A 7 -2.06 6.01 0.57
C GLY A 7 -1.03 7.07 0.19
N SER A 8 -1.29 8.36 0.42
CA SER A 8 -0.29 9.43 0.38
C SER A 8 0.18 9.87 1.78
N CYS A 9 -0.43 9.35 2.86
CA CYS A 9 -0.01 9.60 4.24
C CYS A 9 1.02 8.53 4.70
N PRO A 10 2.13 8.88 5.36
CA PRO A 10 3.08 7.90 5.91
C PRO A 10 2.41 6.87 6.83
N ASN A 11 1.42 7.30 7.63
CA ASN A 11 0.64 6.42 8.51
C ASN A 11 -0.06 5.27 7.76
N PHE A 12 -0.42 5.45 6.49
CA PHE A 12 -1.00 4.36 5.69
C PHE A 12 0.02 3.25 5.44
N ALA A 13 1.25 3.60 5.08
CA ALA A 13 2.33 2.62 4.89
C ALA A 13 2.64 1.88 6.21
N VAL A 14 2.73 2.60 7.33
CA VAL A 14 2.96 2.01 8.67
C VAL A 14 1.85 1.03 9.05
N VAL A 15 0.57 1.40 8.87
CA VAL A 15 -0.56 0.49 9.13
C VAL A 15 -0.53 -0.72 8.20
N CYS A 16 -0.20 -0.54 6.92
CA CYS A 16 -0.07 -1.65 5.97
C CYS A 16 1.01 -2.65 6.39
N SER A 17 2.22 -2.20 6.70
CA SER A 17 3.31 -3.05 7.20
C SER A 17 2.92 -3.82 8.46
N PHE A 18 2.15 -3.18 9.34
CA PHE A 18 1.68 -3.81 10.57
C PHE A 18 0.64 -4.91 10.29
N LEU A 19 -0.35 -4.65 9.42
CA LEU A 19 -1.37 -5.62 9.05
C LEU A 19 -0.77 -6.81 8.27
N GLU A 20 0.14 -6.55 7.34
CA GLU A 20 0.85 -7.56 6.54
C GLU A 20 1.65 -8.52 7.45
N ARG A 21 2.46 -7.98 8.37
CA ARG A 21 3.35 -8.79 9.22
C ARG A 21 2.67 -9.41 10.45
N TYR A 22 1.81 -8.64 11.12
CA TYR A 22 1.28 -9.01 12.43
C TYR A 22 -0.23 -9.28 12.44
N GLY A 23 -0.94 -8.98 11.36
CA GLY A 23 -2.38 -9.27 11.21
C GLY A 23 -2.72 -10.73 11.50
N PRO A 24 -2.04 -11.73 10.89
CA PRO A 24 -2.31 -13.14 11.15
C PRO A 24 -2.09 -13.55 12.61
N LEU A 25 -0.99 -13.10 13.24
CA LEU A 25 -0.69 -13.36 14.66
C LEU A 25 -1.74 -12.72 15.60
N LEU A 26 -2.30 -11.59 15.18
CA LEU A 26 -3.33 -10.86 15.90
C LEU A 26 -4.76 -11.20 15.46
N ASP A 27 -4.99 -12.18 14.58
CA ASP A 27 -6.31 -12.52 14.04
C ASP A 27 -7.04 -11.27 13.46
N LEU A 28 -6.32 -10.33 12.85
CA LEU A 28 -6.94 -9.13 12.26
C LEU A 28 -7.61 -9.45 10.91
N PRO A 29 -8.67 -8.71 10.51
CA PRO A 29 -9.26 -8.89 9.19
C PRO A 29 -8.24 -8.58 8.08
N GLU A 30 -8.18 -9.45 7.08
CA GLU A 30 -7.35 -9.27 5.89
C GLU A 30 -7.89 -8.10 5.04
N LEU A 31 -7.09 -7.04 4.92
CA LEU A 31 -7.47 -5.81 4.21
C LEU A 31 -6.37 -5.43 3.22
N PRO A 32 -6.46 -5.88 1.95
CA PRO A 32 -5.58 -5.47 0.85
C PRO A 32 -5.51 -3.93 0.75
N PHE A 33 -4.41 -3.37 0.24
CA PHE A 33 -4.18 -1.93 0.20
C PHE A 33 -5.32 -1.14 -0.48
N PRO A 34 -5.88 -1.56 -1.64
CA PRO A 34 -7.01 -0.85 -2.24
C PRO A 34 -8.28 -0.87 -1.37
N GLU A 35 -8.48 -1.95 -0.62
CA GLU A 35 -9.65 -2.15 0.24
C GLU A 35 -9.53 -1.36 1.54
N LEU A 36 -8.34 -1.31 2.15
CA LEU A 36 -8.05 -0.43 3.29
C LEU A 36 -8.27 1.04 2.91
N GLU A 37 -7.81 1.47 1.72
CA GLU A 37 -8.08 2.82 1.23
C GLU A 37 -9.59 3.07 1.03
N ARG A 38 -10.33 2.09 0.48
CA ARG A 38 -11.79 2.17 0.28
C ARG A 38 -12.53 2.34 1.60
N VAL A 39 -12.26 1.52 2.62
CA VAL A 39 -13.01 1.57 3.88
C VAL A 39 -12.71 2.82 4.72
N LEU A 40 -11.49 3.35 4.62
CA LEU A 40 -11.11 4.62 5.27
C LEU A 40 -11.80 5.84 4.62
N GLN A 41 -12.02 5.79 3.31
CA GLN A 41 -12.69 6.85 2.54
C GLN A 41 -14.23 6.82 2.62
N ALA A 42 -14.83 5.73 3.08
CA ALA A 42 -16.29 5.60 3.10
C ALA A 42 -16.95 6.49 4.18
N PRO A 43 -18.15 7.05 3.90
CA PRO A 43 -18.91 7.00 2.64
C PRO A 43 -18.50 8.13 1.67
N PRO A 44 -18.85 8.05 0.37
CA PRO A 44 -18.81 9.23 -0.51
C PRO A 44 -19.67 10.36 0.07
N PRO A 45 -19.21 11.65 0.03
CA PRO A 45 -19.94 12.78 0.63
C PRO A 45 -21.37 12.98 0.14
N ASP A 46 -21.65 12.47 -1.05
CA ASP A 46 -22.89 12.59 -1.81
C ASP A 46 -23.89 11.43 -1.58
N VAL A 47 -23.56 10.42 -0.75
CA VAL A 47 -24.48 9.34 -0.36
C VAL A 47 -24.86 9.46 1.13
N GLY A 48 -26.06 10.01 1.39
CA GLY A 48 -26.57 10.22 2.74
C GLY A 48 -26.74 8.94 3.57
N SER A 49 -26.36 8.99 4.85
CA SER A 49 -26.46 7.89 5.83
C SER A 49 -25.78 6.58 5.40
N GLY A 50 -24.51 6.63 5.00
CA GLY A 50 -23.65 5.45 5.02
C GLY A 50 -23.23 5.06 6.45
N GLU A 51 -23.15 3.77 6.76
CA GLU A 51 -22.54 3.27 7.99
C GLU A 51 -20.99 3.20 7.86
N VAL A 52 -20.27 3.12 8.98
CA VAL A 52 -18.83 2.81 8.96
C VAL A 52 -18.68 1.36 8.47
N PRO A 53 -17.81 1.06 7.48
CA PRO A 53 -17.62 -0.29 6.96
C PRO A 53 -17.30 -1.31 8.07
N LYS A 54 -17.96 -2.47 8.02
CA LYS A 54 -17.96 -3.46 9.11
C LYS A 54 -16.57 -4.03 9.35
N GLU A 55 -15.78 -4.12 8.29
CA GLU A 55 -14.40 -4.57 8.25
C GLU A 55 -13.49 -3.60 9.01
N LEU A 56 -13.73 -2.29 8.86
CA LEU A 56 -13.03 -1.24 9.60
C LEU A 56 -13.45 -1.21 11.08
N VAL A 57 -14.74 -1.39 11.37
CA VAL A 57 -15.24 -1.52 12.76
C VAL A 57 -14.65 -2.76 13.43
N GLU A 58 -14.58 -3.90 12.72
CA GLU A 58 -13.97 -5.13 13.22
C GLU A 58 -12.47 -4.96 13.50
N LEU A 59 -11.73 -4.29 12.62
CA LEU A 59 -10.31 -4.00 12.84
C LEU A 59 -10.10 -3.21 14.15
N HIS A 60 -10.85 -2.12 14.35
CA HIS A 60 -10.78 -1.33 15.59
C HIS A 60 -11.18 -2.17 16.82
N LEU A 61 -12.24 -2.97 16.72
CA LEU A 61 -12.69 -3.86 17.79
C LEU A 61 -11.64 -4.91 18.16
N LYS A 62 -10.99 -5.56 17.18
CA LYS A 62 -9.96 -6.57 17.46
C LYS A 62 -8.71 -5.92 18.06
N LEU A 63 -8.20 -4.82 17.48
CA LEU A 63 -7.05 -4.08 18.02
C LEU A 63 -7.28 -3.66 19.48
N MET A 64 -8.42 -3.01 19.80
CA MET A 64 -8.73 -2.58 21.17
C MET A 64 -8.87 -3.76 22.15
N ARG A 65 -9.44 -4.90 21.74
CA ARG A 65 -9.57 -6.09 22.59
C ARG A 65 -8.24 -6.77 22.87
N LYS A 66 -7.31 -6.74 21.91
CA LYS A 66 -5.96 -7.32 22.04
C LYS A 66 -5.12 -6.56 23.08
N ILE A 67 -5.31 -5.24 23.21
CA ILE A 67 -4.77 -4.41 24.31
C ILE A 67 -5.71 -4.35 25.55
N GLY A 68 -6.47 -5.44 25.79
CA GLY A 68 -7.22 -5.66 27.02
C GLY A 68 -8.47 -4.78 27.25
N LYS A 69 -8.85 -3.90 26.32
CA LYS A 69 -10.04 -3.05 26.49
C LYS A 69 -11.31 -3.88 26.21
N SER A 70 -12.23 -3.96 27.17
CA SER A 70 -13.49 -4.72 27.04
C SER A 70 -14.51 -4.00 26.17
N VAL A 71 -14.34 -4.05 24.84
CA VAL A 71 -15.15 -3.29 23.87
C VAL A 71 -16.24 -4.14 23.19
N THR A 72 -17.49 -3.66 23.25
CA THR A 72 -18.67 -4.22 22.58
C THR A 72 -18.97 -3.51 21.26
N ALA A 73 -19.63 -4.20 20.32
CA ALA A 73 -19.90 -3.68 18.98
C ALA A 73 -20.90 -2.50 18.96
N ASP A 74 -21.77 -2.37 19.97
CA ASP A 74 -22.69 -1.24 20.15
C ASP A 74 -22.02 0.03 20.71
N ARG A 75 -20.76 -0.06 21.18
CA ARG A 75 -20.07 1.01 21.91
C ARG A 75 -18.65 1.30 21.43
N TRP A 76 -18.18 0.62 20.40
CA TRP A 76 -16.79 0.67 19.93
C TRP A 76 -16.23 2.09 19.81
N GLU A 77 -17.00 2.97 19.19
CA GLU A 77 -16.72 4.39 19.01
C GLU A 77 -16.53 5.15 20.33
N LYS A 78 -17.33 4.85 21.37
CA LYS A 78 -17.18 5.44 22.71
C LYS A 78 -15.92 4.96 23.45
N TYR A 79 -15.35 3.82 23.07
CA TYR A 79 -14.01 3.41 23.54
C TYR A 79 -12.92 4.07 22.70
N LEU A 80 -13.11 4.17 21.38
CA LEU A 80 -12.18 4.83 20.48
C LEU A 80 -12.01 6.32 20.78
N ILE A 81 -13.10 7.04 21.15
CA ILE A 81 -13.07 8.42 21.65
C ILE A 81 -12.17 8.55 22.88
N LYS A 82 -12.22 7.60 23.83
CA LYS A 82 -11.37 7.63 25.03
C LYS A 82 -9.89 7.42 24.71
N ILE A 83 -9.60 6.47 23.82
CA ILE A 83 -8.22 6.22 23.32
C ILE A 83 -7.73 7.46 22.54
N CYS A 84 -8.61 8.07 21.75
CA CYS A 84 -8.32 9.33 21.08
C CYS A 84 -8.08 10.47 22.09
N GLN A 85 -8.76 10.51 23.25
CA GLN A 85 -8.53 11.52 24.28
C GLN A 85 -7.14 11.41 24.93
N GLU A 86 -6.58 10.20 25.00
CA GLU A 86 -5.21 9.92 25.47
C GLU A 86 -4.14 10.30 24.41
N PHE A 87 -4.52 10.32 23.13
CA PHE A 87 -3.64 10.55 21.97
C PHE A 87 -3.69 11.98 21.38
N ASN A 88 -4.90 12.48 21.08
CA ASN A 88 -5.18 13.80 20.52
C ASN A 88 -6.60 14.26 20.94
N SER A 89 -6.65 15.12 21.96
CA SER A 89 -7.90 15.63 22.54
C SER A 89 -8.76 16.48 21.59
N THR A 90 -8.17 17.09 20.55
CA THR A 90 -8.90 17.85 19.54
C THR A 90 -9.70 16.91 18.63
N TRP A 91 -9.06 15.83 18.16
CA TRP A 91 -9.75 14.80 17.37
C TRP A 91 -10.76 14.01 18.21
N ALA A 92 -10.50 13.77 19.49
CA ALA A 92 -11.45 13.14 20.40
C ALA A 92 -12.72 13.98 20.54
N TRP A 93 -12.58 15.30 20.75
CA TRP A 93 -13.70 16.23 20.81
C TRP A 93 -14.45 16.32 19.49
N GLU A 94 -13.76 16.34 18.35
CA GLU A 94 -14.42 16.37 17.03
C GLU A 94 -15.23 15.09 16.78
N MET A 95 -14.69 13.92 17.15
CA MET A 95 -15.39 12.64 17.09
C MET A 95 -16.60 12.60 18.04
N GLU A 96 -16.52 13.24 19.22
CA GLU A 96 -17.70 13.44 20.10
C GLU A 96 -18.79 14.35 19.51
N LYS A 97 -18.52 15.12 18.44
CA LYS A 97 -19.52 16.00 17.79
C LYS A 97 -20.07 15.46 16.49
N LYS A 98 -19.24 14.76 15.71
CA LYS A 98 -19.58 14.30 14.35
C LYS A 98 -19.62 12.78 14.18
N GLY A 99 -19.08 12.05 15.16
CA GLY A 99 -18.85 10.60 15.06
C GLY A 99 -17.67 10.24 14.17
N TYR A 100 -17.20 8.99 14.29
CA TYR A 100 -16.05 8.45 13.56
C TYR A 100 -16.24 8.50 12.04
N LEU A 101 -17.48 8.35 11.57
CA LEU A 101 -17.84 8.35 10.14
C LEU A 101 -17.32 9.62 9.43
N GLU A 102 -17.58 10.78 10.01
CA GLU A 102 -17.22 12.10 9.47
C GLU A 102 -15.75 12.51 9.73
N MET A 103 -14.99 11.72 10.51
CA MET A 103 -13.58 12.03 10.76
C MET A 103 -12.73 11.93 9.49
N SER A 104 -11.71 12.78 9.42
CA SER A 104 -10.78 12.79 8.28
C SER A 104 -10.04 11.46 8.14
N VAL A 105 -9.73 11.08 6.90
CA VAL A 105 -8.89 9.90 6.58
C VAL A 105 -7.58 9.90 7.37
N GLU A 106 -6.99 11.08 7.58
CA GLU A 106 -5.78 11.29 8.37
C GLU A 106 -5.99 10.93 9.85
N CYS A 107 -7.06 11.40 10.48
CA CYS A 107 -7.41 11.04 11.86
C CYS A 107 -7.69 9.54 11.98
N LYS A 108 -8.49 8.97 11.06
CA LYS A 108 -8.80 7.53 11.00
C LYS A 108 -7.51 6.69 10.90
N LEU A 109 -6.55 7.09 10.06
CA LEU A 109 -5.24 6.44 9.94
C LEU A 109 -4.34 6.61 11.16
N ALA A 110 -4.29 7.81 11.73
CA ALA A 110 -3.47 8.09 12.91
C ALA A 110 -3.95 7.28 14.13
N LEU A 111 -5.27 7.09 14.28
CA LEU A 111 -5.87 6.22 15.29
C LEU A 111 -5.59 4.74 15.04
N LEU A 112 -5.65 4.26 13.79
CA LEU A 112 -5.24 2.90 13.46
C LEU A 112 -3.76 2.67 13.77
N LYS A 113 -2.88 3.59 13.36
CA LYS A 113 -1.44 3.55 13.67
C LYS A 113 -1.21 3.47 15.19
N TYR A 114 -1.83 4.36 15.96
CA TYR A 114 -1.73 4.36 17.42
C TYR A 114 -2.21 3.03 18.04
N LEU A 115 -3.35 2.49 17.59
CA LEU A 115 -3.86 1.19 18.02
C LEU A 115 -2.96 -0.01 17.64
N CYS A 116 -2.14 0.13 16.58
CA CYS A 116 -1.11 -0.84 16.21
C CYS A 116 0.13 -0.69 17.11
N GLU A 117 0.56 0.54 17.39
CA GLU A 117 1.67 0.84 18.30
C GLU A 117 1.38 0.32 19.72
N CYS A 118 0.16 0.53 20.24
CA CYS A 118 -0.27 -0.03 21.52
C CYS A 118 -0.16 -1.57 21.61
N GLN A 119 -0.09 -2.32 20.50
CA GLN A 119 0.10 -3.77 20.56
C GLN A 119 1.50 -4.12 21.10
N PHE A 120 2.53 -3.34 20.76
CA PHE A 120 3.88 -3.57 21.28
C PHE A 120 3.99 -3.24 22.77
N ASP A 121 3.11 -2.40 23.32
CA ASP A 121 3.16 -1.97 24.72
C ASP A 121 2.15 -2.65 25.65
N ASP A 122 0.85 -2.56 25.35
CA ASP A 122 -0.24 -3.04 26.22
C ASP A 122 -0.55 -4.54 26.02
N ASN A 123 -0.35 -5.10 24.83
CA ASN A 123 -0.69 -6.49 24.52
C ASN A 123 0.46 -7.43 24.91
N LEU A 124 0.52 -7.76 26.21
CA LEU A 124 1.55 -8.62 26.82
C LEU A 124 1.78 -9.96 26.08
N LYS A 125 0.74 -10.55 25.47
CA LYS A 125 0.89 -11.82 24.73
C LYS A 125 1.65 -11.64 23.42
N PHE A 126 1.35 -10.57 22.69
CA PHE A 126 2.08 -10.20 21.48
C PHE A 126 3.49 -9.74 21.83
N LYS A 127 3.64 -8.83 22.80
CA LYS A 127 4.93 -8.31 23.28
C LYS A 127 5.91 -9.43 23.64
N ASN A 128 5.44 -10.49 24.34
CA ASN A 128 6.29 -11.63 24.66
C ASN A 128 6.82 -12.39 23.43
N ILE A 129 6.01 -12.56 22.39
CA ILE A 129 6.42 -13.23 21.14
C ILE A 129 7.38 -12.34 20.35
N ILE A 130 7.08 -11.04 20.24
CA ILE A 130 7.92 -10.08 19.52
C ILE A 130 9.29 -9.85 20.20
N ASN A 131 9.36 -9.96 21.53
CA ASN A 131 10.62 -9.90 22.26
C ASN A 131 11.55 -11.12 22.02
N GLU A 132 11.07 -12.18 21.37
CA GLU A 132 11.89 -13.34 20.93
C GLU A 132 12.39 -13.18 19.48
N GLU A 133 11.93 -12.16 18.74
CA GLU A 133 12.34 -11.86 17.36
C GLU A 133 13.55 -10.90 17.33
N ASP A 134 14.41 -11.04 16.31
CA ASP A 134 15.57 -10.17 16.16
C ASP A 134 15.18 -8.76 15.68
N ALA A 135 15.80 -7.73 16.28
CA ALA A 135 15.43 -6.34 16.08
C ALA A 135 15.73 -5.81 14.67
N ASP A 136 16.69 -6.36 13.94
CA ASP A 136 16.94 -5.99 12.55
C ASP A 136 16.01 -6.78 11.61
N THR A 137 15.65 -8.02 11.94
CA THR A 137 14.58 -8.74 11.20
C THR A 137 13.21 -8.07 11.36
N MET A 138 12.94 -7.38 12.47
CA MET A 138 11.72 -6.60 12.68
C MET A 138 11.64 -5.33 11.81
N ARG A 139 12.78 -4.75 11.44
CA ARG A 139 12.86 -3.48 10.70
C ARG A 139 12.74 -3.72 9.20
N LEU A 140 11.72 -3.12 8.58
CA LEU A 140 11.72 -2.95 7.13
C LEU A 140 12.97 -2.18 6.72
N GLN A 141 13.57 -2.59 5.61
CA GLN A 141 14.69 -1.92 4.98
C GLN A 141 14.24 -1.36 3.61
N PRO A 142 14.81 -0.24 3.14
CA PRO A 142 14.61 0.20 1.78
C PRO A 142 15.18 -0.84 0.80
N ILE A 143 14.48 -1.10 -0.30
CA ILE A 143 14.91 -2.07 -1.34
C ILE A 143 16.14 -1.59 -2.12
N GLY A 144 16.53 -0.33 -1.96
CA GLY A 144 17.71 0.26 -2.55
C GLY A 144 17.65 1.78 -2.53
N ARG A 145 18.54 2.38 -3.32
CA ARG A 145 18.55 3.81 -3.64
C ARG A 145 18.95 4.01 -5.10
N ASP A 146 18.58 5.14 -5.67
CA ASP A 146 19.03 5.51 -7.00
C ASP A 146 20.46 6.12 -7.01
N LYS A 147 20.85 6.68 -8.15
CA LYS A 147 22.15 7.32 -8.38
C LYS A 147 22.31 8.69 -7.68
N ASP A 148 21.20 9.36 -7.37
CA ASP A 148 21.17 10.71 -6.81
C ASP A 148 21.00 10.67 -5.28
N GLY A 149 20.71 9.48 -4.73
CA GLY A 149 20.72 9.17 -3.30
C GLY A 149 19.34 8.89 -2.71
N LEU A 150 18.28 9.02 -3.52
CA LEU A 150 16.89 8.85 -3.08
C LEU A 150 16.62 7.40 -2.70
N MET A 151 16.10 7.18 -1.49
CA MET A 151 15.82 5.85 -0.94
C MET A 151 14.48 5.33 -1.46
N TYR A 152 14.40 4.02 -1.76
CA TYR A 152 13.19 3.37 -2.30
C TYR A 152 12.67 2.31 -1.33
N TRP A 153 11.38 2.40 -1.00
CA TRP A 153 10.68 1.49 -0.08
C TRP A 153 9.54 0.76 -0.81
N TYR A 154 9.32 -0.52 -0.50
CA TYR A 154 8.38 -1.39 -1.24
C TYR A 154 7.45 -2.14 -0.28
N GLN A 155 6.19 -2.32 -0.67
CA GLN A 155 5.22 -3.18 0.01
C GLN A 155 4.42 -3.98 -1.03
N LEU A 156 3.98 -5.19 -0.67
CA LEU A 156 3.21 -6.07 -1.53
C LEU A 156 2.19 -6.86 -0.69
N ASP A 157 0.90 -6.53 -0.82
CA ASP A 157 -0.13 -7.25 -0.08
C ASP A 157 -0.38 -8.68 -0.61
N GLN A 158 -1.23 -9.42 0.11
CA GLN A 158 -1.59 -10.81 -0.20
C GLN A 158 -2.29 -10.98 -1.57
N ASP A 159 -2.95 -9.94 -2.08
CA ASP A 159 -3.54 -9.88 -3.42
C ASP A 159 -2.53 -9.43 -4.50
N HIS A 160 -1.28 -9.23 -4.10
CA HIS A 160 -0.18 -8.74 -4.91
C HIS A 160 -0.35 -7.32 -5.47
N ASN A 161 -1.06 -6.44 -4.74
CA ASN A 161 -1.03 -5.00 -4.99
C ASN A 161 0.29 -4.43 -4.48
N VAL A 162 1.05 -3.81 -5.37
CA VAL A 162 2.30 -3.11 -5.03
C VAL A 162 2.02 -1.71 -4.48
N ARG A 163 2.79 -1.30 -3.48
CA ARG A 163 3.10 0.12 -3.20
C ARG A 163 4.61 0.33 -3.29
N MET A 164 5.03 1.48 -3.82
CA MET A 164 6.42 1.95 -3.70
C MET A 164 6.44 3.40 -3.25
N TYR A 165 7.36 3.71 -2.35
CA TYR A 165 7.55 5.02 -1.73
C TYR A 165 9.00 5.46 -1.89
N ILE A 166 9.22 6.78 -1.82
CA ILE A 166 10.54 7.40 -1.81
C ILE A 166 10.72 8.29 -0.58
N GLU A 167 11.97 8.49 -0.20
CA GLU A 167 12.42 9.26 0.96
C GLU A 167 13.83 9.82 0.70
N GLU A 168 14.08 11.08 1.07
CA GLU A 168 15.37 11.77 0.91
C GLU A 168 16.30 11.45 2.10
N GLN A 169 17.61 11.29 1.86
CA GLN A 169 18.53 10.70 2.84
C GLN A 169 18.75 11.58 4.11
N ASP A 170 18.46 12.87 4.03
CA ASP A 170 18.56 13.85 5.11
C ASP A 170 17.19 14.28 5.70
N ASP A 171 16.11 13.59 5.32
CA ASP A 171 14.76 13.81 5.85
C ASP A 171 14.65 13.44 7.33
N GLN A 172 14.72 14.46 8.19
CA GLN A 172 14.66 14.32 9.65
C GLN A 172 13.25 14.50 10.24
N ASP A 173 12.26 14.94 9.45
CA ASP A 173 10.88 15.17 9.89
C ASP A 173 9.82 14.31 9.18
N GLY A 174 10.24 13.50 8.19
CA GLY A 174 9.40 12.60 7.41
C GLY A 174 8.60 13.31 6.31
N SER A 175 8.99 14.53 5.94
CA SER A 175 8.24 15.37 4.98
C SER A 175 8.50 15.04 3.51
N SER A 176 9.60 14.34 3.19
CA SER A 176 9.89 13.85 1.84
C SER A 176 9.11 12.59 1.49
N TRP A 177 8.66 11.82 2.50
CA TRP A 177 8.03 10.51 2.32
C TRP A 177 6.84 10.56 1.37
N LYS A 178 6.95 9.85 0.24
CA LYS A 178 5.98 9.98 -0.86
C LYS A 178 5.73 8.67 -1.57
N CYS A 179 4.46 8.25 -1.61
CA CYS A 179 4.01 7.17 -2.47
C CYS A 179 4.11 7.59 -3.94
N ILE A 180 4.82 6.81 -4.75
CA ILE A 180 5.02 7.05 -6.20
C ILE A 180 4.44 5.94 -7.08
N VAL A 181 4.16 4.76 -6.52
CA VAL A 181 3.59 3.61 -7.24
C VAL A 181 2.51 2.95 -6.40
N ARG A 182 1.39 2.63 -7.03
CA ARG A 182 0.17 2.06 -6.44
C ARG A 182 -0.40 0.88 -7.23
N ASN A 183 0.22 0.50 -8.35
CA ASN A 183 -0.13 -0.68 -9.16
C ASN A 183 1.08 -1.14 -10.01
N ARG A 184 0.93 -2.29 -10.68
CA ARG A 184 2.01 -2.93 -11.46
C ARG A 184 2.43 -2.13 -12.71
N ASN A 185 1.56 -1.28 -13.26
CA ASN A 185 1.88 -0.47 -14.44
C ASN A 185 2.77 0.71 -14.05
N GLU A 186 2.38 1.45 -13.01
CA GLU A 186 3.20 2.50 -12.39
C GLU A 186 4.58 1.97 -11.93
N LEU A 187 4.65 0.71 -11.47
CA LEU A 187 5.93 0.04 -11.15
C LEU A 187 6.81 -0.14 -12.39
N ALA A 188 6.24 -0.63 -13.49
CA ALA A 188 6.95 -0.85 -14.74
C ALA A 188 7.45 0.46 -15.37
N GLU A 189 6.60 1.51 -15.35
CA GLU A 189 6.96 2.86 -15.78
C GLU A 189 8.10 3.44 -14.94
N THR A 190 8.01 3.38 -13.62
CA THR A 190 9.06 3.85 -12.70
C THR A 190 10.37 3.09 -12.90
N LEU A 191 10.31 1.76 -13.08
CA LEU A 191 11.49 0.95 -13.34
C LEU A 191 12.14 1.24 -14.70
N ALA A 192 11.34 1.57 -15.72
CA ALA A 192 11.87 2.01 -17.02
C ALA A 192 12.56 3.37 -16.92
N LEU A 193 11.98 4.32 -16.17
CA LEU A 193 12.60 5.62 -15.90
C LEU A 193 13.91 5.49 -15.11
N LEU A 194 13.94 4.66 -14.06
CA LEU A 194 15.17 4.41 -13.27
C LEU A 194 16.29 3.79 -14.13
N LYS A 195 15.97 2.82 -14.99
CA LYS A 195 16.94 2.24 -15.94
C LYS A 195 17.49 3.29 -16.91
N ALA A 196 16.63 4.16 -17.43
CA ALA A 196 17.02 5.24 -18.35
C ALA A 196 18.01 6.25 -17.74
N GLN A 197 17.94 6.46 -16.42
CA GLN A 197 18.85 7.36 -15.71
C GLN A 197 20.26 6.79 -15.53
N ILE A 198 20.43 5.47 -15.66
CA ILE A 198 21.70 4.75 -15.56
C ILE A 198 22.29 4.52 -16.97
N ASP A 199 21.47 4.05 -17.91
CA ASP A 199 21.83 3.94 -19.32
C ASP A 199 20.66 4.43 -20.22
N PRO A 200 20.78 5.64 -20.82
CA PRO A 200 19.78 6.19 -21.73
C PRO A 200 19.51 5.37 -22.99
N VAL A 201 20.36 4.42 -23.36
CA VAL A 201 20.14 3.54 -24.53
C VAL A 201 19.00 2.56 -24.26
N LEU A 202 18.78 2.14 -23.01
CA LEU A 202 17.81 1.10 -22.66
C LEU A 202 16.35 1.45 -23.05
N LEU A 203 15.97 2.73 -23.09
CA LEU A 203 14.65 3.18 -23.53
C LEU A 203 14.36 2.94 -25.02
N LYS A 204 15.38 2.83 -25.85
CA LYS A 204 15.22 2.59 -27.30
C LYS A 204 14.88 1.14 -27.62
N ASN A 205 15.22 0.21 -26.73
CA ASN A 205 15.04 -1.22 -26.95
C ASN A 205 13.62 -1.66 -26.56
N SER A 206 13.06 -1.16 -25.46
CA SER A 206 11.67 -1.43 -25.07
C SER A 206 10.67 -0.94 -26.10
N SER A 207 10.88 0.27 -26.63
CA SER A 207 10.03 0.87 -27.69
C SER A 207 10.13 0.18 -29.07
N GLN A 208 11.03 -0.80 -29.24
CA GLN A 208 11.11 -1.63 -30.46
C GLN A 208 10.41 -2.99 -30.32
N GLN A 209 10.28 -3.55 -29.11
CA GLN A 209 9.70 -4.89 -28.93
C GLN A 209 8.18 -4.92 -29.15
N ASP A 210 7.44 -3.89 -28.71
CA ASP A 210 5.97 -3.80 -28.91
C ASP A 210 5.55 -3.78 -30.39
N ASN A 211 6.45 -3.35 -31.28
CA ASN A 211 6.17 -3.26 -32.72
C ASN A 211 6.61 -4.52 -33.51
N SER A 212 7.20 -5.51 -32.85
CA SER A 212 7.76 -6.73 -33.47
C SER A 212 6.91 -7.99 -33.24
N SER A 213 5.65 -7.84 -32.82
CA SER A 213 4.74 -8.94 -32.43
C SER A 213 3.58 -9.17 -33.39
N ARG A 214 3.79 -9.00 -34.71
CA ARG A 214 2.79 -9.22 -35.77
C ARG A 214 3.38 -9.77 -37.08
N GLU A 215 3.95 -10.96 -37.05
CA GLU A 215 4.08 -11.79 -38.25
C GLU A 215 3.82 -13.26 -37.90
N SER A 216 2.66 -13.77 -38.30
CA SER A 216 2.30 -15.18 -38.18
C SER A 216 2.84 -15.94 -39.39
N PRO A 217 3.40 -17.15 -39.22
CA PRO A 217 3.91 -17.93 -40.35
C PRO A 217 2.76 -18.41 -41.24
N SER A 218 2.69 -17.91 -42.47
CA SER A 218 1.80 -18.44 -43.50
C SER A 218 2.44 -19.69 -44.11
N LEU A 219 1.84 -20.85 -43.86
CA LEU A 219 2.08 -22.06 -44.65
C LEU A 219 1.06 -22.10 -45.79
N GLU A 220 1.51 -22.24 -47.04
CA GLU A 220 0.80 -22.96 -48.10
C GLU A 220 1.75 -23.20 -49.29
N ASP A 221 1.45 -24.23 -50.08
CA ASP A 221 2.42 -24.93 -50.94
C ASP A 221 2.26 -24.68 -52.46
N GLU A 222 3.34 -24.99 -53.18
CA GLU A 222 3.39 -25.68 -54.48
C GLU A 222 3.12 -25.01 -55.86
N GLU A 223 3.75 -25.67 -56.86
CA GLU A 223 3.42 -25.87 -58.29
C GLU A 223 3.57 -24.77 -59.40
N THR A 224 4.61 -25.00 -60.22
CA THR A 224 4.60 -25.07 -61.71
C THR A 224 4.68 -23.83 -62.64
N LYS A 225 5.85 -23.65 -63.28
CA LYS A 225 6.16 -23.87 -64.74
C LYS A 225 7.57 -23.29 -65.05
N LYS A 226 8.54 -23.90 -65.77
CA LYS A 226 8.64 -24.81 -66.94
C LYS A 226 8.80 -24.06 -68.29
N GLU A 227 9.94 -24.32 -68.96
CA GLU A 227 10.33 -23.96 -70.37
C GLU A 227 10.51 -22.45 -70.69
N GLU A 228 11.43 -21.96 -71.56
CA GLU A 228 12.56 -22.48 -72.38
C GLU A 228 13.52 -21.27 -72.74
N GLU A 229 14.66 -21.29 -73.46
CA GLU A 229 15.38 -22.25 -74.33
C GLU A 229 16.92 -21.93 -74.40
N ALA A 230 17.79 -22.96 -74.38
CA ALA A 230 19.03 -23.11 -75.21
C ALA A 230 20.19 -22.03 -75.22
N PRO A 231 21.25 -22.17 -76.07
CA PRO A 231 22.27 -23.23 -75.96
C PRO A 231 23.75 -22.77 -76.14
N LYS A 232 24.68 -23.75 -76.03
CA LYS A 232 26.14 -23.75 -76.36
C LYS A 232 27.04 -23.17 -75.26
N GLN A 233 28.30 -23.62 -75.11
CA GLN A 233 29.10 -24.48 -76.01
C GLN A 233 29.80 -25.62 -75.26
#